data_AF-H9FM20-F1
#
_entry.id   AF-H9FM20-F1
#
_cell.length_a   1.000
_cell.length_b   1.000
_cell.length_c   1.000
_cell.angle_alpha   90.00
_cell.angle_beta   90.00
_cell.angle_gamma   90.00
#
_symmetry.space_group_name_H-M   'P 1'
#
loop_
_entity.id
_entity.type
_entity.pdbx_description
1 polymer ?
#
loop_
_entity_poly.entity_id
_entity_poly.type
_entity_poly.pdbx_seq_one_letter_code
_entity_poly.pdbx_strand_id
1 'polypeptide(L)'
;ANDQAVPIETRRYALKNVTILVTDLNDNVPMFISQNALAADPSAVIGSVLTTIMAADPDEGANGEVEYEIINGDTDTFIVDRYSGDLRV
;
A
#
# COMPACT_ATOMS: atom_id res chain seq x y z
N ALA A 1 6.01 -8.58 38.82
CA ALA A 1 5.58 -8.21 40.19
C ALA A 1 6.62 -8.70 41.18
N ASN A 2 6.96 -7.90 42.18
CA ASN A 2 7.90 -8.28 43.25
C ASN A 2 7.18 -8.04 44.59
N ASP A 3 7.27 -8.99 45.51
CA ASP A 3 6.72 -8.80 46.85
C ASP A 3 7.67 -7.96 47.73
N GLN A 4 7.19 -7.52 48.89
CA GLN A 4 7.95 -6.67 49.82
C GLN A 4 8.33 -7.40 51.10
N ALA A 5 8.60 -8.70 51.04
CA ALA A 5 8.99 -9.46 52.22
C ALA A 5 10.26 -8.90 52.89
N VAL A 6 10.29 -9.00 54.23
CA VAL A 6 11.45 -8.72 55.09
C VAL A 6 11.72 -9.98 55.91
N PRO A 7 12.94 -10.53 55.88
CA PRO A 7 14.15 -9.96 55.28
C PRO A 7 14.22 -10.13 53.76
N ILE A 8 15.05 -9.31 53.08
CA ILE A 8 15.07 -9.14 51.61
C ILE A 8 15.30 -10.45 50.85
N GLU A 9 16.07 -11.36 51.43
CA GLU A 9 16.36 -12.69 50.86
C GLU A 9 15.12 -13.56 50.65
N THR A 10 14.00 -13.24 51.30
CA THR A 10 12.73 -13.97 51.14
C THR A 10 11.83 -13.40 50.04
N ARG A 11 12.23 -12.30 49.40
CA ARG A 11 11.39 -11.66 48.39
C ARG A 11 11.24 -12.51 47.15
N ARG A 12 10.00 -12.64 46.66
CA ARG A 12 9.70 -13.34 45.42
C ARG A 12 9.31 -12.34 44.35
N TYR A 13 9.70 -12.66 43.13
CA TYR A 13 9.23 -11.94 41.96
C TYR A 13 8.72 -12.91 40.90
N ALA A 14 7.80 -12.41 40.09
CA ALA A 14 7.29 -13.08 38.92
C ALA A 14 7.44 -12.17 37.71
N LEU A 15 7.96 -12.74 36.62
CA LEU A 15 8.02 -12.13 35.31
C LEU A 15 6.89 -12.72 34.44
N LYS A 16 6.36 -11.90 33.55
CA LYS A 16 5.39 -12.31 32.53
C LYS A 16 5.78 -11.63 31.21
N ASN A 17 5.73 -12.40 30.14
CA ASN A 17 5.90 -11.87 28.80
C ASN A 17 4.56 -11.29 28.36
N VAL A 18 4.60 -10.08 27.80
CA VAL A 18 3.45 -9.42 27.21
C VAL A 18 3.79 -9.17 25.76
N THR A 19 2.92 -9.63 24.86
CA THR A 19 3.02 -9.32 23.43
C THR A 19 2.07 -8.17 23.15
N ILE A 20 2.62 -7.09 22.60
CA ILE A 20 1.84 -5.96 22.09
C ILE A 20 1.83 -6.10 20.57
N LEU A 21 0.64 -6.17 19.98
CA LEU A 21 0.44 -6.15 18.54
C LEU A 21 -0.01 -4.74 18.17
N VAL A 22 0.74 -4.09 17.29
CA VAL A 22 0.34 -2.83 16.68
C VAL A 22 -0.33 -3.18 15.37
N THR A 23 -1.55 -2.70 15.19
CA THR A 23 -2.31 -2.86 13.94
C THR A 23 -2.13 -1.61 13.10
N ASP A 24 -1.96 -1.82 11.80
CA ASP A 24 -1.89 -0.76 10.81
C ASP A 24 -3.23 0.01 10.68
N LEU A 25 -3.13 1.30 10.32
CA LEU A 25 -4.26 2.14 9.93
C LEU A 25 -3.96 2.68 8.54
N ASN A 26 -5.01 2.85 7.72
CA ASN A 26 -4.88 3.52 6.43
C ASN A 26 -4.69 5.04 6.66
N ASP A 27 -3.43 5.46 6.81
CA ASP A 27 -3.05 6.84 7.11
C ASP A 27 -2.07 7.45 6.11
N ASN A 28 -1.65 6.67 5.10
CA ASN A 28 -0.90 7.15 3.95
C ASN A 28 -1.81 7.28 2.73
N VAL A 29 -1.30 7.94 1.70
CA VAL A 29 -2.01 8.09 0.42
C VAL A 29 -1.14 7.52 -0.70
N PRO A 30 -1.74 6.85 -1.71
CA PRO A 30 -0.97 6.30 -2.81
C PRO A 30 -0.22 7.40 -3.58
N MET A 31 1.05 7.14 -3.89
CA MET A 31 1.92 8.05 -4.63
C MET A 31 2.41 7.42 -5.94
N PHE A 32 2.22 8.11 -7.07
CA PHE A 32 2.71 7.65 -8.37
C PHE A 32 4.25 7.56 -8.40
N ILE A 33 4.75 6.41 -8.84
CA ILE A 33 6.18 6.12 -9.03
C ILE A 33 6.54 5.87 -10.50
N SER A 34 5.54 5.69 -11.38
CA SER A 34 5.73 5.64 -12.83
C SER A 34 6.05 7.03 -13.42
N GLN A 35 6.48 7.08 -14.68
CA GLN A 35 6.69 8.34 -15.41
C GLN A 35 5.39 9.15 -15.53
N ASN A 36 5.50 10.46 -15.52
CA ASN A 36 4.36 11.40 -15.58
C ASN A 36 3.80 11.62 -17.00
N ALA A 37 4.47 11.09 -18.03
CA ALA A 37 4.06 11.23 -19.41
C ALA A 37 4.52 10.03 -20.24
N LEU A 38 3.77 9.72 -21.29
CA LEU A 38 4.07 8.70 -22.28
C LEU A 38 3.76 9.25 -23.67
N ALA A 39 4.59 8.88 -24.65
CA ALA A 39 4.28 9.05 -26.06
C ALA A 39 3.91 7.69 -26.64
N ALA A 40 2.64 7.52 -27.04
CA ALA A 40 2.19 6.29 -27.70
C ALA A 40 2.68 6.23 -29.15
N ASP A 41 3.00 5.03 -29.62
CA ASP A 41 3.27 4.79 -31.04
C ASP A 41 1.95 4.94 -31.83
N PRO A 42 1.88 5.79 -32.87
CA PRO A 42 0.68 5.93 -33.69
C PRO A 42 0.24 4.65 -34.41
N SER A 43 1.13 3.65 -34.52
CA SER A 43 0.83 2.33 -35.09
C SER A 43 0.34 1.31 -34.07
N ALA A 44 0.18 1.70 -32.80
CA ALA A 44 -0.36 0.84 -31.75
C ALA A 44 -1.76 0.34 -32.11
N VAL A 45 -1.99 -0.95 -31.86
CA VAL A 45 -3.26 -1.61 -32.13
C VAL A 45 -4.23 -1.32 -30.98
N ILE A 46 -5.50 -1.03 -31.29
CA ILE A 46 -6.55 -0.88 -30.29
C ILE A 46 -6.60 -2.13 -29.39
N GLY A 47 -6.65 -1.90 -28.09
CA GLY A 47 -6.58 -2.86 -27.00
C GLY A 47 -5.15 -3.16 -26.50
N SER A 48 -4.10 -2.66 -27.17
CA SER A 48 -2.72 -2.90 -26.75
C SER A 48 -2.36 -2.11 -25.49
N VAL A 49 -1.50 -2.69 -24.66
CA VAL A 49 -0.96 -2.01 -23.46
C VAL A 49 0.10 -1.01 -23.90
N LEU A 50 -0.11 0.25 -23.58
CA LEU A 50 0.85 1.33 -23.82
C LEU A 50 1.89 1.43 -22.71
N THR A 51 1.44 1.32 -21.45
CA THR A 51 2.29 1.33 -20.26
C THR A 51 1.52 0.75 -19.08
N THR A 52 2.22 0.54 -17.96
CA THR A 52 1.61 0.22 -16.67
C THR A 52 1.85 1.39 -15.72
N ILE A 53 0.76 2.00 -15.26
CA ILE A 53 0.79 3.05 -14.24
C ILE A 53 1.07 2.38 -12.90
N MET A 54 1.99 2.96 -12.12
CA MET A 54 2.36 2.43 -10.82
C MET A 54 2.29 3.53 -9.78
N ALA A 55 1.54 3.27 -8.72
CA ALA A 55 1.58 4.03 -7.47
C ALA A 55 1.85 3.07 -6.30
N ALA A 56 2.42 3.61 -5.24
CA ALA A 56 2.77 2.88 -4.04
C ALA A 56 2.16 3.57 -2.82
N ASP A 57 1.59 2.76 -1.93
CA ASP A 57 1.12 3.16 -0.62
C ASP A 57 1.88 2.31 0.42
N PRO A 58 2.53 2.91 1.43
CA PRO A 58 3.34 2.18 2.41
C PRO A 58 2.51 1.45 3.49
N ASP A 59 1.17 1.58 3.50
CA ASP A 59 0.30 0.94 4.48
C ASP A 59 0.26 -0.60 4.32
N GLU A 60 -0.12 -1.30 5.39
CA GLU A 60 -0.04 -2.76 5.45
C GLU A 60 -1.24 -3.44 4.77
N GLY A 61 -0.96 -4.42 3.91
CA GLY A 61 -1.97 -5.29 3.33
C GLY A 61 -2.98 -4.51 2.49
N ALA A 62 -4.27 -4.69 2.78
CA ALA A 62 -5.36 -4.05 2.05
C ALA A 62 -5.37 -2.51 2.17
N ASN A 63 -4.75 -1.95 3.21
CA ASN A 63 -4.63 -0.50 3.35
C ASN A 63 -3.67 0.09 2.31
N GLY A 64 -2.67 -0.68 1.88
CA GLY A 64 -1.72 -0.30 0.84
C GLY A 64 -2.13 -0.72 -0.58
N GLU A 65 -3.34 -1.27 -0.77
CA GLU A 65 -3.84 -1.62 -2.10
C GLU A 65 -4.24 -0.36 -2.88
N VAL A 66 -3.86 -0.32 -4.17
CA VAL A 66 -4.06 0.84 -5.03
C VAL A 66 -5.01 0.49 -6.17
N GLU A 67 -5.95 1.39 -6.44
CA GLU A 67 -6.84 1.32 -7.59
C GLU A 67 -6.69 2.54 -8.51
N TYR A 68 -6.88 2.34 -9.81
CA TYR A 68 -6.66 3.36 -10.84
C TYR A 68 -7.96 3.72 -11.58
N GLU A 69 -8.11 5.01 -11.90
CA GLU A 69 -9.21 5.55 -12.70
C GLU A 69 -8.73 6.75 -13.53
N ILE A 70 -9.23 6.87 -14.77
CA ILE A 70 -9.00 8.06 -15.62
C ILE A 70 -10.13 9.06 -15.34
N ILE A 71 -9.80 10.17 -14.69
CA ILE A 71 -10.78 11.18 -14.28
C ILE A 71 -11.10 12.25 -15.34
N ASN A 72 -10.26 12.38 -16.38
CA ASN A 72 -10.41 13.39 -17.43
C ASN A 72 -9.59 13.00 -18.68
N GLY A 73 -9.92 13.56 -19.83
CA GLY A 73 -9.29 13.31 -21.12
C GLY A 73 -10.19 12.52 -22.07
N ASP A 74 -9.57 11.74 -22.95
CA ASP A 74 -10.27 10.87 -23.90
C ASP A 74 -10.45 9.46 -23.29
N THR A 75 -11.49 9.31 -22.47
CA THR A 75 -11.84 8.04 -21.81
C THR A 75 -12.56 7.06 -22.72
N ASP A 76 -12.90 7.44 -23.95
CA ASP A 76 -13.51 6.54 -24.94
C ASP A 76 -12.42 5.75 -25.67
N THR A 77 -11.26 6.37 -25.89
CA THR A 77 -10.11 5.74 -26.53
C THR A 77 -9.19 5.05 -25.52
N PHE A 78 -8.91 5.70 -24.38
CA PHE A 78 -7.96 5.18 -23.40
C PHE A 78 -8.66 4.56 -22.20
N ILE A 79 -8.21 3.36 -21.81
CA ILE A 79 -8.76 2.60 -20.70
C ILE A 79 -7.62 2.19 -19.77
N VAL A 80 -7.79 2.38 -18.47
CA VAL A 80 -6.88 1.84 -17.45
C VAL A 80 -7.52 0.64 -16.76
N ASP A 81 -6.78 -0.43 -16.59
CA ASP A 81 -7.21 -1.51 -15.69
C ASP A 81 -7.13 -1.03 -14.24
N ARG A 82 -8.24 -1.17 -13.51
CA ARG A 82 -8.40 -0.65 -12.15
C ARG A 82 -7.36 -1.21 -11.17
N TYR A 83 -6.89 -2.43 -11.37
CA TYR A 83 -6.03 -3.12 -10.39
C TYR A 83 -4.60 -3.28 -10.89
N SER A 84 -4.39 -3.57 -12.17
CA SER A 84 -3.04 -3.73 -12.72
C SER A 84 -2.39 -2.39 -13.08
N GLY A 85 -3.18 -1.34 -13.32
CA GLY A 85 -2.69 -0.07 -13.82
C GLY A 85 -2.32 -0.08 -15.30
N ASP A 86 -2.64 -1.15 -16.03
CA ASP A 86 -2.38 -1.23 -17.48
C ASP A 86 -3.20 -0.20 -18.23
N LEU A 87 -2.52 0.78 -18.83
CA LEU A 87 -3.11 1.76 -19.71
C LEU A 87 -3.12 1.21 -21.14
N ARG A 88 -4.31 1.17 -21.74
CA ARG A 88 -4.57 0.68 -23.10
C ARG A 88 -5.17 1.78 -23.97
N VAL A 89 -4.93 1.66 -25.26
CA VAL A 89 -5.59 2.39 -26.37
C VAL A 89 -6.64 1.50 -27.03
#